data_AF-A8F6S1-F1
#
_entry.id   AF-A8F6S1-F1
#
_cell.length_a   1.000
_cell.length_b   1.000
_cell.length_c   1.000
_cell.angle_alpha   90.00
_cell.angle_beta   90.00
_cell.angle_gamma   90.00
#
_symmetry.space_group_name_H-M   'P 1'
#
loop_
_entity.id
_entity.type
_entity.pdbx_description
1 polymer ?
#
loop_
_entity_poly.entity_id
_entity_poly.type
_entity_poly.pdbx_seq_one_letter_code
_entity_poly.pdbx_strand_id
1 'polypeptide(L)'
;MALIIILSFALGIVSGAFFKVTLPKKINVVNIIVIALLFFMGLNLGSNKDLLKVLPSVGITGLLIAFFSAGCSIIFAWLFEYFSKRGGKK
;
A
#
# COMPACT_ATOMS: atom_id res chain seq x y z
N MET A 1 -9.71 15.31 -8.77
CA MET A 1 -8.98 14.59 -7.70
C MET A 1 -7.87 13.70 -8.25
N ALA A 2 -8.14 12.71 -9.09
CA ALA A 2 -7.10 11.79 -9.61
C ALA A 2 -5.93 12.49 -10.31
N LEU A 3 -6.20 13.48 -11.18
CA LEU A 3 -5.15 14.26 -11.86
C LEU A 3 -4.23 15.00 -10.88
N ILE A 4 -4.76 15.52 -9.77
CA ILE A 4 -3.98 16.25 -8.76
C ILE A 4 -3.02 15.31 -8.04
N ILE A 5 -3.46 14.07 -7.75
CA ILE A 5 -2.62 13.04 -7.13
C ILE A 5 -1.46 12.68 -8.06
N ILE A 6 -1.77 12.46 -9.35
CA ILE A 6 -0.77 12.11 -10.36
C ILE A 6 0.25 13.25 -10.52
N LEU A 7 -0.21 14.51 -10.60
CA LEU A 7 0.66 15.69 -10.70
C LEU A 7 1.55 15.86 -9.46
N SER A 8 0.99 15.73 -8.24
CA SER A 8 1.79 15.78 -7.00
C SER A 8 2.82 14.66 -6.93
N PHE A 9 2.47 13.44 -7.37
CA PHE A 9 3.41 12.32 -7.41
C PHE A 9 4.54 12.56 -8.40
N ALA A 10 4.22 13.03 -9.62
CA ALA A 10 5.21 13.36 -10.63
C ALA A 10 6.16 14.49 -10.17
N LEU A 11 5.62 15.55 -9.57
CA LEU A 11 6.42 16.65 -9.01
C LEU A 11 7.33 16.18 -7.87
N GLY A 12 6.87 15.25 -7.02
CA GLY A 12 7.68 14.64 -5.97
C GLY A 12 8.87 13.86 -6.52
N ILE A 13 8.68 13.09 -7.60
CA ILE A 13 9.75 12.35 -8.28
C ILE A 13 10.75 13.32 -8.91
N VAL A 14 10.27 14.34 -9.64
CA VAL A 14 11.14 15.32 -10.30
C VAL A 14 11.96 16.11 -9.27
N SER A 15 11.32 16.55 -8.18
CA SER A 15 11.98 17.25 -7.08
C SER A 15 13.04 16.36 -6.40
N GLY A 16 12.74 15.08 -6.15
CA GLY A 16 13.68 14.12 -5.58
C GLY A 16 14.83 13.73 -6.52
N ALA A 17 14.66 13.84 -7.83
CA ALA A 17 15.71 13.62 -8.82
C ALA A 17 16.65 14.82 -9.00
N PHE A 18 16.12 16.04 -8.89
CA PHE A 18 16.91 17.28 -9.04
C PHE A 18 17.62 17.71 -7.74
N PHE A 19 16.97 17.53 -6.59
CA PHE A 19 17.62 17.78 -5.31
C PHE A 19 18.26 16.49 -4.81
N LYS A 20 19.58 16.51 -4.56
CA LYS A 20 20.27 15.44 -3.83
C LYS A 20 19.83 15.53 -2.36
N VAL A 21 18.63 15.02 -2.08
CA VAL A 21 17.98 15.09 -0.78
C VAL A 21 18.85 14.34 0.23
N THR A 22 19.72 15.09 0.90
CA THR A 22 20.61 14.57 1.93
C THR A 22 19.83 14.61 3.24
N LEU A 23 18.75 13.84 3.32
CA LEU A 23 17.98 13.71 4.55
C LEU A 23 18.90 13.10 5.62
N PRO A 24 18.94 13.65 6.84
CA PRO A 24 19.75 13.11 7.92
C PRO A 24 19.30 11.67 8.17
N LYS A 25 20.19 10.72 7.82
CA LYS A 25 19.97 9.26 7.81
C LYS A 25 19.44 8.69 9.13
N LYS A 26 19.50 9.47 10.21
CA LYS A 26 19.08 9.10 11.56
C LYS A 26 17.56 9.13 11.76
N ILE A 27 16.80 9.83 10.90
CA ILE A 27 15.36 9.98 11.07
C ILE A 27 14.65 9.61 9.77
N ASN A 28 13.89 8.50 9.79
CA ASN A 28 13.08 8.10 8.65
C ASN A 28 11.78 8.93 8.64
N VAL A 29 11.85 10.10 8.01
CA VAL A 29 10.74 11.06 7.92
C VAL A 29 9.46 10.42 7.37
N VAL A 30 9.59 9.47 6.44
CA VAL A 30 8.46 8.72 5.88
C VAL A 30 7.73 7.94 6.98
N ASN A 31 8.46 7.26 7.87
CA ASN A 31 7.85 6.48 8.95
C ASN A 31 7.07 7.37 9.92
N ILE A 32 7.62 8.52 10.30
CA ILE A 32 6.94 9.48 11.18
C ILE A 32 5.63 9.95 10.54
N ILE A 33 5.67 10.28 9.25
CA ILE A 33 4.48 10.70 8.49
C ILE A 33 3.46 9.57 8.43
N VAL A 34 3.88 8.33 8.13
CA VAL A 34 2.97 7.17 8.07
C VAL A 34 2.30 6.92 9.42
N ILE A 35 3.04 6.98 10.53
CA ILE A 35 2.47 6.84 11.88
C ILE A 35 1.46 7.94 12.17
N ALA A 36 1.78 9.19 11.84
CA ALA A 36 0.87 10.32 12.02
C ALA A 36 -0.40 10.16 11.17
N LEU A 37 -0.29 9.75 9.90
CA LEU A 37 -1.43 9.49 9.03
C LEU A 37 -2.31 8.36 9.56
N LEU A 38 -1.70 7.25 10.01
CA LEU A 38 -2.42 6.14 10.62
C LEU A 38 -3.20 6.60 11.85
N PHE A 39 -2.61 7.46 12.67
CA PHE A 39 -3.27 8.05 13.83
C PHE A 39 -4.47 8.92 13.42
N PHE A 40 -4.30 9.82 12.46
CA PHE A 40 -5.40 10.66 11.96
C PHE A 40 -6.52 9.84 11.30
N MET A 41 -6.18 8.76 10.61
CA MET A 41 -7.16 7.84 10.05
C MET A 41 -7.96 7.16 11.16
N GLY A 42 -7.28 6.68 12.22
CA GLY A 42 -7.94 6.13 13.41
C GLY A 42 -8.88 7.11 14.09
N LEU A 43 -8.47 8.38 14.23
CA LEU A 43 -9.33 9.44 14.78
C LEU A 43 -10.57 9.70 13.90
N ASN A 44 -10.41 9.76 12.58
CA ASN A 44 -11.54 9.95 11.66
C ASN A 44 -12.55 8.80 11.75
N LEU A 45 -12.05 7.56 11.81
CA LEU A 45 -12.90 6.39 12.00
C LEU A 45 -13.61 6.42 13.36
N GLY A 46 -12.89 6.74 14.44
CA GLY A 46 -13.45 6.78 15.80
C GLY A 46 -14.46 7.90 16.03
N SER A 47 -14.29 9.03 15.35
CA SER A 47 -15.22 10.17 15.48
C SER A 47 -16.53 9.96 14.71
N ASN A 48 -16.57 9.05 13.73
CA ASN A 48 -17.74 8.80 12.91
C ASN A 48 -18.43 7.49 13.34
N LYS A 49 -19.59 7.61 14.00
CA LYS A 49 -20.35 6.46 14.53
C LYS A 49 -20.85 5.50 13.45
N ASP A 50 -21.08 5.97 12.23
CA ASP A 50 -21.52 5.12 11.12
C ASP A 50 -20.35 4.27 10.59
N LEU A 51 -19.16 4.88 10.46
CA LEU A 51 -17.95 4.18 10.07
C LEU A 51 -17.49 3.18 11.14
N LEU A 52 -17.63 3.52 12.42
CA LEU A 52 -17.32 2.62 13.53
C LEU A 52 -18.20 1.37 13.56
N LYS A 53 -19.50 1.50 13.25
CA LYS A 53 -20.43 0.36 13.23
C LYS A 53 -20.14 -0.63 12.11
N VAL A 54 -19.68 -0.15 10.96
CA VAL A 54 -19.30 -1.03 9.82
C VAL A 54 -17.88 -1.57 9.94
N LEU A 55 -17.08 -1.04 10.86
CA LEU A 55 -15.68 -1.41 11.03
C LEU A 55 -15.44 -2.91 11.26
N PRO A 56 -16.23 -3.64 12.08
CA PRO A 56 -16.07 -5.09 12.22
C PRO A 56 -16.33 -5.84 10.91
N SER A 57 -17.34 -5.42 10.14
CA SER A 57 -17.65 -6.01 8.84
C SER A 57 -16.51 -5.76 7.84
N VAL A 58 -16.03 -4.53 7.75
CA VAL A 58 -14.89 -4.17 6.88
C VAL A 58 -13.62 -4.91 7.30
N GLY A 59 -13.38 -5.05 8.60
CA GLY A 59 -12.23 -5.79 9.13
C GLY A 59 -12.23 -7.27 8.75
N ILE A 60 -13.37 -7.95 8.90
CA ILE A 60 -13.52 -9.37 8.53
C ILE A 60 -13.40 -9.54 7.01
N THR A 61 -14.09 -8.69 6.23
CA THR A 61 -14.00 -8.72 4.77
C THR A 61 -12.56 -8.46 4.30
N GLY A 62 -11.87 -7.49 4.90
CA GLY A 62 -10.47 -7.19 4.62
C GLY A 62 -9.52 -8.33 4.96
N LEU A 63 -9.73 -9.01 6.09
CA LEU A 63 -8.96 -10.19 6.48
C LEU A 63 -9.14 -11.33 5.47
N LEU A 64 -10.39 -11.58 5.06
CA LEU A 64 -10.70 -12.63 4.09
C LEU A 64 -10.06 -12.31 2.74
N ILE A 65 -10.14 -11.06 2.28
CA ILE A 65 -9.49 -10.58 1.05
C ILE A 65 -7.98 -10.74 1.15
N ALA A 66 -7.35 -10.34 2.26
CA ALA A 66 -5.91 -10.48 2.44
C ALA A 66 -5.47 -11.94 2.37
N PHE A 67 -6.20 -12.85 3.02
CA PHE A 67 -5.89 -14.27 3.04
C PHE A 67 -6.02 -14.90 1.64
N PHE A 68 -7.15 -14.66 0.97
CA PHE A 68 -7.37 -15.17 -0.40
C PHE A 68 -6.41 -14.53 -1.40
N SER A 69 -6.12 -13.23 -1.29
CA SER A 69 -5.21 -12.52 -2.19
C SER A 69 -3.78 -13.02 -2.05
N ALA A 70 -3.28 -13.18 -0.81
CA ALA A 70 -1.96 -13.75 -0.57
C ALA A 70 -1.88 -15.20 -1.06
N GLY A 71 -2.88 -16.02 -0.76
CA GLY A 71 -2.96 -17.41 -1.22
C GLY A 71 -2.97 -17.51 -2.75
N CYS A 72 -3.84 -16.76 -3.43
CA CYS A 72 -3.89 -16.71 -4.88
C CYS A 72 -2.58 -16.24 -5.49
N SER A 73 -1.92 -15.22 -4.92
CA SER A 73 -0.63 -14.73 -5.43
C SER A 73 0.44 -15.82 -5.41
N ILE A 74 0.52 -16.61 -4.33
CA ILE A 74 1.47 -17.71 -4.19
C ILE A 74 1.14 -18.85 -5.18
N ILE A 75 -0.13 -19.25 -5.26
CA ILE A 75 -0.60 -20.30 -6.19
C ILE A 75 -0.30 -19.89 -7.64
N PHE A 76 -0.58 -18.63 -7.99
CA PHE A 76 -0.37 -18.10 -9.33
C PHE A 76 1.12 -18.04 -9.69
N ALA A 77 1.99 -17.62 -8.76
CA ALA A 77 3.44 -17.65 -8.94
C ALA A 77 3.96 -19.08 -9.19
N TRP A 78 3.48 -20.06 -8.41
CA TRP A 78 3.82 -21.47 -8.59
C TRP A 78 3.35 -22.02 -9.94
N LEU A 79 2.11 -21.70 -10.33
CA LEU A 79 1.56 -22.12 -11.61
C LEU A 79 2.35 -21.51 -12.77
N PHE A 80 2.70 -20.24 -12.68
CA PHE A 80 3.49 -19.53 -13.68
C PHE A 80 4.89 -20.14 -13.83
N GLU A 81 5.58 -20.45 -12.73
CA GLU A 81 6.87 -21.15 -12.78
C GLU A 81 6.75 -22.54 -13.43
N TYR A 82 5.68 -23.28 -13.11
CA TYR A 82 5.44 -24.61 -13.66
C TYR A 82 5.22 -24.57 -15.18
N PHE A 83 4.43 -23.62 -15.68
CA PHE A 83 4.24 -23.41 -17.11
C PHE A 83 5.50 -22.88 -17.80
N SER A 84 6.22 -21.95 -17.17
CA SER A 84 7.47 -21.39 -17.72
C SER A 84 8.57 -22.45 -17.84
N LYS A 85 8.70 -23.38 -16.89
CA LYS A 85 9.66 -24.49 -16.96
C LYS A 85 9.32 -25.53 -18.03
N ARG A 86 8.04 -25.69 -18.40
CA ARG A 86 7.62 -26.55 -19.52
C ARG A 86 7.79 -25.89 -20.90
N GLY A 87 7.82 -24.56 -20.97
CA GLY A 87 8.08 -23.80 -22.21
C GLY A 87 9.58 -23.65 -22.56
N GLY A 88 10.48 -23.85 -21.59
CA GLY A 88 11.94 -23.69 -21.76
C GLY A 88 12.71 -24.91 -22.30
N LYS A 89 12.03 -25.96 -22.78
CA LYS A 89 12.65 -27.02 -23.60
C LYS A 89 12.31 -26.82 -25.07
N LYS A 90 12.86 -25.77 -25.68
CA LYS A 90 13.16 -25.71 -27.11
C LYS A 90 14.46 -24.92 -27.28
#